data_AF-A0A8D8B5Q4-F1
#
_entry.id   AF-A0A8D8B5Q4-F1
#
_cell.length_a   1.000
_cell.length_b   1.000
_cell.length_c   1.000
_cell.angle_alpha   90.00
_cell.angle_beta   90.00
_cell.angle_gamma   90.00
#
_symmetry.space_group_name_H-M   'P 1'
#
loop_
_entity.id
_entity.type
_entity.pdbx_description
1 polymer ?
#
loop_
_entity_poly.entity_id
_entity_poly.type
_entity_poly.pdbx_seq_one_letter_code
_entity_poly.pdbx_strand_id
1 'polypeptide(L)'
;KIRPHLFCNETITSALIAVLKRDSQNSFKGRNNPTVHVLACNLLARGYSDKKQWPESLIRTYVEDAINDRVWVDYEECAPFTDQCVAAFGSKIPPKWMLQPELSTLNPTSRENPIIDDEHSTDSGMFGDALGKDPDANPPRFAHIQETVEKLVVEAAKDQLNRRQAPDCSTRNFLKFLSLACGIPEVRALAIPRLELWIHNGKLMKPAQELLTFICYNVT
;
A
#
# COMPACT_ATOMS: atom_id res chain seq x y z
N LYS A 1 -20.86 -28.44 -1.04
CA LYS A 1 -20.05 -27.85 0.06
C LYS A 1 -18.88 -27.09 -0.55
N ILE A 2 -18.64 -25.84 -0.13
CA ILE A 2 -17.48 -25.04 -0.57
C ILE A 2 -16.21 -25.64 0.06
N ARG A 3 -15.08 -25.68 -0.66
CA ARG A 3 -13.79 -26.22 -0.20
C ARG A 3 -12.66 -25.18 -0.31
N PRO A 4 -12.64 -24.12 0.52
CA PRO A 4 -11.66 -23.03 0.40
C PRO A 4 -10.21 -23.47 0.57
N HIS A 5 -9.97 -24.47 1.42
CA HIS A 5 -8.64 -25.03 1.68
C HIS A 5 -7.93 -25.56 0.43
N LEU A 6 -8.65 -25.84 -0.66
CA LEU A 6 -8.03 -26.22 -1.94
C LEU A 6 -7.12 -25.10 -2.47
N PHE A 7 -7.45 -23.83 -2.19
CA PHE A 7 -6.63 -22.69 -2.58
C PHE A 7 -5.38 -22.51 -1.73
N CYS A 8 -5.23 -23.25 -0.61
CA CYS A 8 -3.98 -23.33 0.15
C CYS A 8 -2.98 -24.34 -0.43
N ASN A 9 -3.36 -25.11 -1.46
CA ASN A 9 -2.42 -25.97 -2.14
C ASN A 9 -1.30 -25.11 -2.75
N GLU A 10 -0.04 -25.51 -2.58
CA GLU A 10 1.13 -24.74 -3.00
C GLU A 10 1.13 -24.45 -4.50
N THR A 11 0.75 -25.42 -5.34
CA THR A 11 0.66 -25.25 -6.80
C THR A 11 -0.43 -24.24 -7.16
N ILE A 12 -1.60 -24.32 -6.51
CA ILE A 12 -2.71 -23.38 -6.76
C ILE A 12 -2.35 -21.99 -6.26
N THR A 13 -1.76 -21.88 -5.07
CA THR A 13 -1.29 -20.60 -4.51
C THR A 13 -0.27 -19.95 -5.45
N SER A 14 0.71 -20.71 -5.93
CA SER A 14 1.73 -20.21 -6.86
C SER A 14 1.12 -19.77 -8.18
N ALA A 15 0.14 -20.50 -8.72
CA ALA A 15 -0.56 -20.09 -9.94
C ALA A 15 -1.36 -18.79 -9.74
N LEU A 16 -2.04 -18.64 -8.61
CA LEU A 16 -2.77 -17.41 -8.27
C LEU A 16 -1.83 -16.22 -8.06
N ILE A 17 -0.68 -16.43 -7.43
CA ILE A 17 0.37 -15.41 -7.30
C ILE A 17 0.92 -15.02 -8.68
N ALA A 18 1.17 -15.98 -9.58
CA ALA A 18 1.66 -15.69 -10.92
C ALA A 18 0.68 -14.82 -11.72
N VAL A 19 -0.63 -15.00 -11.51
CA VAL A 19 -1.68 -14.13 -12.07
C VAL A 19 -1.53 -12.68 -11.59
N LEU A 20 -1.13 -12.46 -10.32
CA LEU A 20 -0.94 -11.12 -9.75
C LEU A 20 0.34 -10.41 -10.19
N LYS A 21 1.38 -11.17 -10.60
CA LYS A 21 2.71 -10.61 -10.91
C LYS A 21 2.89 -10.07 -12.33
N ARG A 22 1.96 -10.35 -13.25
CA ARG A 22 1.96 -10.03 -14.69
C ARG A 22 3.33 -9.73 -15.34
N ASP A 23 3.77 -10.61 -16.23
CA ASP A 23 4.98 -10.45 -17.04
C ASP A 23 4.97 -9.16 -17.89
N SER A 24 5.93 -8.26 -17.65
CA SER A 24 6.09 -7.00 -18.40
C SER A 24 6.39 -7.24 -19.88
N GLN A 25 6.84 -8.44 -20.26
CA GLN A 25 7.15 -8.81 -21.64
C GLN A 25 5.96 -9.34 -22.45
N ASN A 26 4.88 -9.79 -21.79
CA ASN A 26 3.69 -10.34 -22.45
C ASN A 26 2.51 -9.36 -22.42
N SER A 27 2.78 -8.06 -22.58
CA SER A 27 1.74 -7.05 -22.73
C SER A 27 1.03 -7.20 -24.08
N PHE A 28 0.15 -8.20 -24.19
CA PHE A 28 -0.99 -8.09 -25.09
C PHE A 28 -1.65 -6.76 -24.75
N LYS A 29 -1.88 -5.93 -25.77
CA LYS A 29 -2.50 -4.59 -25.71
C LYS A 29 -3.95 -4.59 -25.18
N GLY A 30 -4.33 -5.61 -24.41
CA GLY A 30 -5.54 -5.69 -23.63
C GLY A 30 -5.41 -4.87 -22.36
N ARG A 31 -6.39 -3.98 -22.19
CA ARG A 31 -6.68 -3.25 -20.95
C ARG A 31 -6.54 -4.22 -19.77
N ASN A 32 -5.72 -3.85 -18.78
CA ASN A 32 -5.53 -4.65 -17.57
C ASN A 32 -6.89 -5.00 -16.99
N ASN A 33 -7.26 -6.29 -16.96
CA ASN A 33 -8.59 -6.68 -16.51
C ASN A 33 -8.55 -6.84 -14.98
N PRO A 34 -9.12 -5.88 -14.22
CA PRO A 34 -9.04 -5.90 -12.76
C PRO A 34 -9.72 -7.13 -12.16
N THR A 35 -10.76 -7.65 -12.82
CA THR A 35 -11.54 -8.81 -12.37
C THR A 35 -10.68 -10.04 -12.11
N VAL A 36 -9.60 -10.23 -12.89
CA VAL A 36 -8.69 -11.36 -12.72
C VAL A 36 -7.86 -11.23 -11.44
N HIS A 37 -7.35 -10.02 -11.16
CA HIS A 37 -6.62 -9.75 -9.92
C HIS A 37 -7.54 -9.80 -8.69
N VAL A 38 -8.73 -9.21 -8.80
CA VAL A 38 -9.77 -9.25 -7.75
C VAL A 38 -10.13 -10.70 -7.42
N LEU A 39 -10.38 -11.53 -8.44
CA LEU A 39 -10.64 -12.95 -8.24
C LEU A 39 -9.47 -13.64 -7.54
N ALA A 40 -8.24 -13.46 -8.02
CA ALA A 40 -7.06 -14.10 -7.44
C ALA A 40 -6.85 -13.68 -5.97
N CYS A 41 -6.93 -12.39 -5.65
CA CYS A 41 -6.82 -11.87 -4.28
C CYS A 41 -7.90 -12.47 -3.37
N ASN A 42 -9.15 -12.51 -3.81
CA ASN A 42 -10.25 -13.06 -3.00
C ASN A 42 -10.15 -14.57 -2.82
N LEU A 43 -9.67 -15.32 -3.83
CA LEU A 43 -9.42 -16.75 -3.69
C LEU A 43 -8.28 -17.04 -2.72
N LEU A 44 -7.20 -16.24 -2.75
CA LEU A 44 -6.11 -16.32 -1.78
C LEU A 44 -6.60 -15.98 -0.37
N ALA A 45 -7.26 -14.83 -0.18
CA ALA A 45 -7.81 -14.43 1.11
C ALA A 45 -8.78 -15.47 1.67
N ARG A 46 -9.68 -15.99 0.84
CA ARG A 46 -10.66 -16.99 1.27
C ARG A 46 -10.04 -18.35 1.54
N GLY A 47 -9.01 -18.73 0.79
CA GLY A 47 -8.26 -19.97 1.00
C GLY A 47 -7.58 -19.99 2.36
N TYR A 48 -6.91 -18.89 2.70
CA TYR A 48 -6.12 -18.76 3.92
C TYR A 48 -6.89 -18.14 5.11
N SER A 49 -8.20 -17.88 4.99
CA SER A 49 -9.00 -17.23 6.05
C SER A 49 -8.93 -17.94 7.39
N ASP A 50 -8.88 -19.28 7.37
CA ASP A 50 -8.89 -20.12 8.57
C ASP A 50 -7.46 -20.42 9.07
N LYS A 51 -6.43 -19.92 8.38
CA LYS A 51 -5.02 -20.09 8.73
C LYS A 51 -4.50 -18.89 9.49
N LYS A 52 -3.91 -19.12 10.67
CA LYS A 52 -3.26 -18.06 11.46
C LYS A 52 -1.95 -17.57 10.84
N GLN A 53 -1.30 -18.42 10.04
CA GLN A 53 0.00 -18.18 9.45
C GLN A 53 -0.14 -18.15 7.93
N TRP A 54 -0.01 -16.96 7.35
CA TRP A 54 -0.01 -16.77 5.90
C TRP A 54 1.41 -16.85 5.34
N PRO A 55 1.64 -17.49 4.18
CA PRO A 55 2.98 -17.66 3.65
C PRO A 55 3.59 -16.33 3.18
N GLU A 56 4.92 -16.23 3.31
CA GLU A 56 5.71 -15.06 2.90
C GLU A 56 5.48 -14.66 1.42
N SER A 57 5.18 -15.64 0.55
CA SER A 57 4.91 -15.38 -0.86
C SER A 57 3.72 -14.44 -1.11
N LEU A 58 2.76 -14.37 -0.19
CA LEU A 58 1.60 -13.47 -0.28
C LEU A 58 2.00 -12.02 0.00
N ILE A 59 2.68 -11.76 1.12
CA ILE A 59 3.14 -10.41 1.47
C ILE A 59 4.17 -9.91 0.45
N ARG A 60 5.05 -10.78 -0.06
CA ARG A 60 5.99 -10.47 -1.13
C ARG A 60 5.30 -10.00 -2.40
N THR A 61 4.23 -10.69 -2.81
CA THR A 61 3.44 -10.31 -3.98
C THR A 61 2.75 -8.96 -3.80
N TYR A 62 2.23 -8.67 -2.59
CA TYR A 62 1.70 -7.34 -2.26
C TYR A 62 2.77 -6.24 -2.36
N VAL A 63 3.95 -6.44 -1.76
CA VAL A 63 5.03 -5.44 -1.78
C VAL A 63 5.49 -5.16 -3.21
N GLU A 64 5.63 -6.20 -4.04
CA GLU A 64 6.02 -6.07 -5.45
C GLU A 64 5.04 -5.18 -6.25
N ASP A 65 3.72 -5.31 -6.06
CA ASP A 65 2.76 -4.44 -6.74
C ASP A 65 2.68 -3.05 -6.11
N ALA A 66 2.63 -2.98 -4.77
CA ALA A 66 2.39 -1.77 -4.01
C ALA A 66 3.48 -0.70 -4.18
N ILE A 67 4.72 -1.13 -4.42
CA ILE A 67 5.87 -0.24 -4.58
C ILE A 67 6.02 0.29 -6.01
N ASN A 68 5.42 -0.38 -6.99
CA ASN A 68 5.55 -0.09 -8.42
C ASN A 68 4.28 0.62 -8.95
N ASP A 69 3.57 -0.01 -9.90
CA ASP A 69 2.44 0.60 -10.61
C ASP A 69 1.12 0.48 -9.85
N ARG A 70 1.08 -0.27 -8.73
CA ARG A 70 -0.11 -0.48 -7.88
C ARG A 70 -1.30 -0.96 -8.71
N VAL A 71 -1.05 -2.00 -9.52
CA VAL A 71 -1.95 -2.51 -10.54
C VAL A 71 -3.23 -3.08 -9.94
N TRP A 72 -3.16 -3.64 -8.73
CA TRP A 72 -4.31 -4.28 -8.09
C TRP A 72 -4.46 -4.00 -6.59
N VAL A 73 -3.41 -3.54 -5.91
CA VAL A 73 -3.47 -3.30 -4.44
C VAL A 73 -4.43 -2.18 -4.03
N ASP A 74 -4.83 -1.33 -4.97
CA ASP A 74 -5.76 -0.20 -4.75
C ASP A 74 -7.23 -0.54 -5.01
N TYR A 75 -7.55 -1.73 -5.54
CA TYR A 75 -8.95 -2.13 -5.68
C TYR A 75 -9.54 -2.48 -4.31
N GLU A 76 -10.65 -1.84 -3.95
CA GLU A 76 -11.36 -2.08 -2.70
C GLU A 76 -11.80 -3.54 -2.58
N GLU A 77 -12.15 -4.18 -3.70
CA GLU A 77 -12.51 -5.59 -3.74
C GLU A 77 -11.34 -6.52 -3.39
N CYS A 78 -10.09 -6.04 -3.42
CA CYS A 78 -8.91 -6.77 -2.96
C CYS A 78 -8.66 -6.62 -1.44
N ALA A 79 -9.41 -5.77 -0.73
CA ALA A 79 -9.25 -5.48 0.71
C ALA A 79 -9.13 -6.74 1.60
N PRO A 80 -9.91 -7.83 1.40
CA PRO A 80 -9.76 -9.04 2.21
C PRO A 80 -8.35 -9.67 2.18
N PHE A 81 -7.57 -9.38 1.14
CA PHE A 81 -6.18 -9.78 1.01
C PHE A 81 -5.21 -8.66 1.39
N THR A 82 -5.40 -7.46 0.84
CA THR A 82 -4.46 -6.34 0.99
C THR A 82 -4.44 -5.82 2.43
N ASP A 83 -5.56 -5.78 3.13
CA ASP A 83 -5.62 -5.32 4.52
C ASP A 83 -4.80 -6.24 5.44
N GLN A 84 -4.80 -7.54 5.17
CA GLN A 84 -3.98 -8.50 5.91
C GLN A 84 -2.48 -8.27 5.69
N CYS A 85 -2.11 -7.82 4.49
CA CYS A 85 -0.73 -7.47 4.14
C CYS A 85 -0.32 -6.14 4.81
N VAL A 86 -1.17 -5.11 4.73
CA VAL A 86 -0.92 -3.79 5.33
C VAL A 86 -0.86 -3.88 6.85
N ALA A 87 -1.72 -4.67 7.48
CA ALA A 87 -1.70 -4.89 8.92
C ALA A 87 -0.35 -5.48 9.40
N ALA A 88 0.36 -6.23 8.55
CA ALA A 88 1.68 -6.78 8.88
C ALA A 88 2.76 -5.70 9.06
N PHE A 89 2.57 -4.50 8.52
CA PHE A 89 3.52 -3.40 8.66
C PHE A 89 3.43 -2.70 10.02
N GLY A 90 2.37 -2.97 10.80
CA GLY A 90 2.20 -2.41 12.14
C GLY A 90 1.97 -0.89 12.19
N SER A 91 1.67 -0.27 11.05
CA SER A 91 1.42 1.17 10.97
C SER A 91 0.11 1.54 11.64
N LYS A 92 0.15 2.50 12.55
CA LYS A 92 -1.02 3.24 13.00
C LYS A 92 -1.46 4.17 11.87
N ILE A 93 -2.74 4.13 11.50
CA ILE A 93 -3.29 5.01 10.47
C ILE A 93 -3.70 6.34 11.11
N PRO A 94 -3.17 7.49 10.65
CA PRO A 94 -3.62 8.79 11.10
C PRO A 94 -5.12 8.97 10.84
N PRO A 95 -5.88 9.59 11.77
CA PRO A 95 -7.28 9.87 11.55
C PRO A 95 -7.47 10.81 10.35
N LYS A 96 -8.62 10.68 9.65
CA LYS A 96 -8.90 11.39 8.38
C LYS A 96 -8.66 12.91 8.44
N TRP A 97 -8.93 13.56 9.59
CA TRP A 97 -8.71 15.00 9.77
C TRP A 97 -7.22 15.41 9.74
N MET A 98 -6.29 14.51 10.08
CA MET A 98 -4.84 14.75 9.94
C MET A 98 -4.35 14.60 8.50
N LEU A 99 -5.12 13.91 7.66
CA LEU A 99 -4.81 13.67 6.25
C LEU A 99 -5.41 14.74 5.33
N GLN A 100 -6.21 15.66 5.88
CA GLN A 100 -6.73 16.79 5.11
C GLN A 100 -5.64 17.85 4.97
N PRO A 101 -5.41 18.39 3.76
CA PRO A 101 -4.42 19.42 3.51
C PRO A 101 -4.90 20.79 4.03
N GLU A 102 -4.99 20.95 5.35
CA GLU A 102 -5.30 22.22 6.02
C GLU A 102 -4.06 23.12 6.13
N LEU A 103 -3.34 23.30 5.01
CA LEU A 103 -2.27 24.29 4.89
C LEU A 103 -2.49 25.21 3.69
N SER A 104 -3.74 25.65 3.49
CA SER A 104 -4.06 26.78 2.61
C SER A 104 -4.23 28.09 3.38
N THR A 105 -4.13 28.07 4.72
CA THR A 105 -4.49 29.19 5.60
C THR A 105 -3.36 30.17 5.93
N LEU A 106 -2.16 29.98 5.40
CA LEU A 106 -1.03 30.91 5.61
C LEU A 106 -0.78 31.91 4.47
N ASN A 107 -1.68 32.01 3.48
CA ASN A 107 -1.64 33.08 2.48
C ASN A 107 -2.64 34.20 2.83
N PRO A 108 -2.21 35.32 3.45
CA PRO A 108 -3.11 36.43 3.78
C PRO A 108 -3.56 37.28 2.57
N THR A 109 -3.37 36.83 1.33
CA THR A 109 -3.62 37.67 0.13
C THR A 109 -4.59 37.11 -0.92
N SER A 110 -5.16 35.93 -0.76
CA SER A 110 -6.09 35.38 -1.78
C SER A 110 -7.55 35.60 -1.39
N ARG A 111 -8.10 36.73 -1.82
CA ARG A 111 -9.54 37.01 -1.79
C ARG A 111 -10.30 36.11 -2.79
N GLU A 112 -11.34 35.48 -2.28
CA GLU A 112 -12.60 35.03 -2.89
C GLU A 112 -12.65 34.82 -4.42
N ASN A 113 -12.91 33.58 -4.82
CA ASN A 113 -13.87 33.25 -5.90
C ASN A 113 -14.32 31.78 -5.76
N PRO A 114 -15.63 31.48 -5.65
CA PRO A 114 -16.14 30.12 -5.68
C PRO A 114 -16.28 29.68 -7.15
N ILE A 115 -15.29 28.95 -7.66
CA ILE A 115 -15.45 28.21 -8.91
C ILE A 115 -15.99 26.83 -8.53
N ILE A 116 -17.23 26.59 -8.92
CA ILE A 116 -17.84 25.26 -8.98
C ILE A 116 -17.11 24.55 -10.12
N ASP A 117 -16.11 23.72 -9.80
CA ASP A 117 -15.55 22.78 -10.77
C ASP A 117 -15.83 21.36 -10.30
N ASP A 118 -16.59 20.70 -11.17
CA ASP A 118 -17.03 19.32 -11.14
C ASP A 118 -15.89 18.48 -11.73
N GLU A 119 -14.98 17.97 -10.89
CA GLU A 119 -13.94 17.04 -11.34
C GLU A 119 -13.66 15.96 -10.28
N HIS A 120 -13.83 14.71 -10.72
CA HIS A 120 -13.54 13.45 -10.03
C HIS A 120 -12.28 13.49 -9.16
N SER A 121 -12.40 13.87 -7.89
CA SER A 121 -11.39 13.55 -6.87
C SER A 121 -11.75 12.22 -6.23
N THR A 122 -11.41 11.14 -6.93
CA THR A 122 -11.23 9.84 -6.28
C THR A 122 -10.08 9.96 -5.29
N ASP A 123 -10.44 9.69 -4.04
CA ASP A 123 -9.62 9.00 -3.05
C ASP A 123 -8.52 9.78 -2.32
N SER A 124 -8.93 10.51 -1.28
CA SER A 124 -8.18 10.67 -0.03
C SER A 124 -8.85 9.92 1.14
N GLY A 125 -9.70 8.92 0.81
CA GLY A 125 -10.62 8.28 1.74
C GLY A 125 -10.28 6.83 2.10
N MET A 126 -9.41 6.16 1.34
CA MET A 126 -9.22 4.70 1.39
C MET A 126 -8.51 4.15 2.63
N PHE A 127 -7.86 4.97 3.47
CA PHE A 127 -7.11 4.45 4.62
C PHE A 127 -7.97 4.19 5.86
N GLY A 128 -9.12 4.85 5.98
CA GLY A 128 -9.79 4.98 7.28
C GLY A 128 -10.54 3.74 7.78
N ASP A 129 -10.92 2.81 6.91
CA ASP A 129 -11.89 1.75 7.28
C ASP A 129 -11.24 0.36 7.48
N ALA A 130 -10.00 0.16 7.03
CA ALA A 130 -9.34 -1.15 6.98
C ALA A 130 -8.84 -1.67 8.35
N LEU A 131 -8.51 -0.78 9.30
CA LEU A 131 -7.85 -1.17 10.56
C LEU A 131 -8.70 -0.97 11.83
N GLY A 132 -9.99 -0.64 11.69
CA GLY A 132 -10.89 -0.38 12.82
C GLY A 132 -11.52 -1.61 13.47
N LYS A 133 -11.14 -2.83 13.06
CA LYS A 133 -11.70 -4.07 13.61
C LYS A 133 -10.91 -4.54 14.83
N ASP A 134 -11.64 -5.01 15.83
CA ASP A 134 -11.15 -5.55 17.10
C ASP A 134 -9.89 -6.43 16.90
N PRO A 135 -8.73 -6.08 17.49
CA PRO A 135 -7.47 -6.82 17.32
C PRO A 135 -7.55 -8.27 17.84
N ASP A 136 -8.47 -8.57 18.76
CA ASP A 136 -8.69 -9.94 19.25
C ASP A 136 -9.52 -10.79 18.27
N ALA A 137 -10.27 -10.16 17.36
CA ALA A 137 -11.11 -10.85 16.38
C ALA A 137 -10.31 -11.39 15.17
N ASN A 138 -9.12 -10.85 14.89
CA ASN A 138 -8.33 -11.24 13.73
C ASN A 138 -6.81 -11.08 13.99
N PRO A 139 -6.13 -12.11 14.53
CA PRO A 139 -4.70 -12.01 14.84
C PRO A 139 -3.88 -11.73 13.56
N PRO A 140 -2.76 -10.97 13.65
CA PRO A 140 -1.96 -10.61 12.48
C PRO A 140 -1.44 -11.85 11.76
N ARG A 141 -1.82 -12.02 10.49
CA ARG A 141 -1.59 -13.26 9.72
C ARG A 141 -0.11 -13.56 9.46
N PHE A 142 0.73 -12.54 9.58
CA PHE A 142 2.16 -12.58 9.34
C PHE A 142 3.00 -12.46 10.62
N ALA A 143 2.38 -12.48 11.82
CA ALA A 143 3.10 -12.32 13.09
C ALA A 143 4.26 -13.31 13.28
N HIS A 144 4.11 -14.53 12.77
CA HIS A 144 5.14 -15.58 12.83
C HIS A 144 6.38 -15.33 11.95
N ILE A 145 6.32 -14.37 11.02
CA ILE A 145 7.42 -13.99 10.11
C ILE A 145 7.65 -12.47 10.12
N GLN A 146 7.35 -11.79 11.23
CA GLN A 146 7.41 -10.33 11.32
C GLN A 146 8.79 -9.76 10.93
N GLU A 147 9.88 -10.37 11.42
CA GLU A 147 11.25 -9.96 11.06
C GLU A 147 11.52 -10.09 9.56
N THR A 148 11.02 -11.17 8.93
CA THR A 148 11.12 -11.37 7.48
C THR A 148 10.31 -10.33 6.71
N VAL A 149 9.12 -9.97 7.19
CA VAL A 149 8.29 -8.91 6.60
C VAL A 149 9.01 -7.57 6.65
N GLU A 150 9.58 -7.20 7.80
CA GLU A 150 10.32 -5.95 7.96
C GLU A 150 11.52 -5.88 7.03
N LYS A 151 12.32 -6.95 6.99
CA LYS A 151 13.46 -7.06 6.09
C LYS A 151 13.05 -6.92 4.63
N LEU A 152 12.00 -7.64 4.19
CA LEU A 152 11.48 -7.57 2.83
C LEU A 152 11.06 -6.14 2.43
N VAL A 153 10.33 -5.45 3.31
CA VAL A 153 9.85 -4.09 3.06
C VAL A 153 11.00 -3.09 3.00
N VAL A 154 11.95 -3.20 3.93
CA VAL A 154 13.15 -2.34 3.98
C VAL A 154 14.03 -2.55 2.75
N GLU A 155 14.28 -3.79 2.35
CA GLU A 155 15.05 -4.11 1.15
C GLU A 155 14.37 -3.53 -0.10
N ALA A 156 13.06 -3.74 -0.27
CA ALA A 156 12.31 -3.17 -1.38
C ALA A 156 12.39 -1.62 -1.41
N ALA A 157 12.26 -0.97 -0.26
CA ALA A 157 12.39 0.48 -0.15
C ALA A 157 13.81 0.97 -0.49
N LYS A 158 14.85 0.29 0.01
CA LYS A 158 16.26 0.62 -0.31
C LYS A 158 16.54 0.45 -1.80
N ASP A 159 16.06 -0.62 -2.41
CA ASP A 159 16.28 -0.92 -3.83
C ASP A 159 15.67 0.17 -4.72
N GLN A 160 14.44 0.60 -4.43
CA GLN A 160 13.81 1.71 -5.18
C GLN A 160 14.56 3.03 -4.98
N LEU A 161 14.97 3.34 -3.74
CA LEU A 161 15.68 4.57 -3.43
C LEU A 161 17.08 4.65 -4.05
N ASN A 162 17.73 3.51 -4.28
CA ASN A 162 19.09 3.44 -4.83
C ASN A 162 19.12 3.25 -6.36
N ARG A 163 17.96 3.13 -7.02
CA ARG A 163 17.87 2.87 -8.45
C ARG A 163 18.36 4.09 -9.27
N ARG A 164 19.52 3.94 -9.93
CA ARG A 164 20.24 5.04 -10.61
C ARG A 164 19.76 5.40 -12.02
N GLN A 165 18.79 4.67 -12.60
CA GLN A 165 18.46 4.77 -14.03
C GLN A 165 16.95 5.00 -14.26
N ALA A 166 16.50 6.26 -14.26
CA ALA A 166 15.29 6.81 -14.88
C ALA A 166 15.05 8.23 -14.31
N PRO A 167 14.32 9.13 -15.01
CA PRO A 167 13.80 10.31 -14.35
C PRO A 167 12.87 9.87 -13.19
N ASP A 168 13.17 10.35 -11.98
CA ASP A 168 12.39 10.23 -10.74
C ASP A 168 12.07 8.79 -10.26
N CYS A 169 13.04 8.12 -9.62
CA CYS A 169 12.80 6.84 -8.89
C CYS A 169 11.78 6.94 -7.75
N SER A 170 11.49 8.17 -7.30
CA SER A 170 10.48 8.45 -6.29
C SER A 170 9.16 8.81 -6.98
N THR A 171 8.17 7.93 -6.87
CA THR A 171 6.83 8.12 -7.45
C THR A 171 5.78 8.37 -6.37
N ARG A 172 4.60 8.88 -6.76
CA ARG A 172 3.42 8.96 -5.88
C ARG A 172 3.12 7.62 -5.20
N ASN A 173 3.17 6.54 -6.00
CA ASN A 173 2.91 5.18 -5.57
C ASN A 173 3.90 4.72 -4.50
N PHE A 174 5.18 5.00 -4.71
CA PHE A 174 6.23 4.67 -3.75
C PHE A 174 6.03 5.38 -2.41
N LEU A 175 5.69 6.68 -2.41
CA LEU A 175 5.41 7.43 -1.18
C LEU A 175 4.14 6.92 -0.47
N LYS A 176 3.12 6.49 -1.21
CA LYS A 176 1.92 5.85 -0.65
C LYS A 176 2.26 4.52 0.02
N PHE A 177 3.15 3.72 -0.57
CA PHE A 177 3.69 2.50 0.05
C PHE A 177 4.46 2.80 1.34
N LEU A 178 5.38 3.78 1.33
CA LEU A 178 6.14 4.18 2.52
C LEU A 178 5.23 4.64 3.67
N SER A 179 4.13 5.34 3.34
CA SER A 179 3.16 5.81 4.35
C SER A 179 2.54 4.64 5.09
N LEU A 180 2.09 3.62 4.35
CA LEU A 180 1.55 2.38 4.91
C LEU A 180 2.58 1.54 5.66
N ALA A 181 3.86 1.72 5.39
CA ALA A 181 4.95 0.99 6.04
C ALA A 181 5.62 1.75 7.20
N CYS A 182 5.05 2.88 7.63
CA CYS A 182 5.61 3.70 8.71
C CYS A 182 5.63 3.05 10.09
N GLY A 183 4.96 1.91 10.32
CA GLY A 183 5.12 1.12 11.54
C GLY A 183 6.54 0.56 11.69
N ILE A 184 7.26 0.39 10.59
CA ILE A 184 8.63 -0.12 10.56
C ILE A 184 9.62 1.05 10.77
N PRO A 185 10.42 1.07 11.87
CA PRO A 185 11.31 2.20 12.17
C PRO A 185 12.33 2.52 11.08
N GLU A 186 12.87 1.49 10.43
CA GLU A 186 13.87 1.69 9.38
C GLU A 186 13.28 2.32 8.11
N VAL A 187 12.01 2.03 7.79
CA VAL A 187 11.30 2.72 6.69
C VAL A 187 11.19 4.21 6.96
N ARG A 188 10.85 4.61 8.21
CA ARG A 188 10.82 6.02 8.61
C ARG A 188 12.19 6.67 8.47
N ALA A 189 13.25 5.98 8.93
CA ALA A 189 14.62 6.47 8.82
C ALA A 189 15.09 6.66 7.36
N LEU A 190 14.63 5.82 6.43
CA LEU A 190 14.90 5.95 5.00
C LEU A 190 14.15 7.13 4.36
N ALA A 191 12.93 7.41 4.81
CA ALA A 191 12.08 8.46 4.26
C ALA A 191 12.49 9.87 4.73
N ILE A 192 12.79 10.04 6.03
CA ILE A 192 13.03 11.36 6.66
C ILE A 192 14.05 12.24 5.89
N PRO A 193 15.25 11.74 5.51
CA PRO A 193 16.25 12.57 4.82
C PRO A 193 15.84 13.05 3.42
N ARG A 194 14.74 12.50 2.87
CA ARG A 194 14.24 12.78 1.52
C ARG A 194 12.95 13.60 1.50
N LEU A 195 12.31 13.78 2.66
CA LEU A 195 11.03 14.49 2.77
C LEU A 195 11.12 15.92 2.23
N GLU A 196 12.19 16.65 2.56
CA GLU A 196 12.38 18.01 2.06
C GLU A 196 12.39 18.04 0.52
N LEU A 197 13.16 17.14 -0.11
CA LEU A 197 13.21 17.01 -1.56
C LEU A 197 11.84 16.70 -2.17
N TRP A 198 11.08 15.78 -1.56
CA TRP A 198 9.78 15.37 -2.07
C TRP A 198 8.68 16.42 -1.87
N ILE A 199 8.72 17.17 -0.77
CA ILE A 199 7.76 18.25 -0.50
C ILE A 199 7.93 19.40 -1.50
N HIS A 200 9.18 19.72 -1.87
CA HIS A 200 9.46 20.76 -2.86
C HIS A 200 9.17 20.30 -4.30
N ASN A 201 9.01 19.01 -4.55
CA ASN A 201 8.60 18.49 -5.85
C ASN A 201 7.06 18.58 -6.00
N GLY A 202 6.58 19.47 -6.87
CA GLY A 202 5.14 19.69 -7.07
C GLY A 202 4.32 18.43 -7.41
N LYS A 203 4.92 17.40 -8.01
CA LYS A 203 4.23 16.11 -8.28
C LYS A 203 4.14 15.21 -7.04
N LEU A 204 5.05 15.38 -6.09
CA LEU A 204 5.19 14.56 -4.89
C LEU A 204 4.80 15.30 -3.61
N MET A 205 4.50 16.60 -3.68
CA MET A 205 4.19 17.41 -2.51
C MET A 205 3.07 16.81 -1.65
N LYS A 206 1.91 16.50 -2.25
CA LYS A 206 0.77 15.89 -1.54
C LYS A 206 1.10 14.55 -0.88
N PRO A 207 1.60 13.52 -1.61
CA PRO A 207 1.94 12.25 -0.96
C PRO A 207 3.12 12.36 0.02
N ALA A 208 3.99 13.36 -0.12
CA ALA A 208 5.07 13.60 0.85
C ALA A 208 4.54 14.22 2.16
N GLN A 209 3.55 15.10 2.08
CA GLN A 209 2.84 15.62 3.26
C GLN A 209 2.07 14.51 3.97
N GLU A 210 1.37 13.66 3.23
CA GLU A 210 0.72 12.47 3.80
C GLU A 210 1.73 11.54 4.49
N LEU A 211 2.86 11.24 3.82
CA LEU A 211 3.94 10.45 4.40
C LEU A 211 4.49 11.08 5.68
N LEU A 212 4.69 12.40 5.72
CA LEU A 212 5.10 13.11 6.93
C LEU A 212 4.07 12.91 8.06
N THR A 213 2.78 13.04 7.79
CA THR A 213 1.72 12.78 8.77
C THR A 213 1.79 11.35 9.30
N PHE A 214 1.95 10.36 8.43
CA PHE A 214 2.11 8.95 8.83
C PHE A 214 3.37 8.73 9.67
N ILE A 215 4.51 9.33 9.30
CA ILE A 215 5.74 9.26 10.09
C ILE A 215 5.48 9.82 11.48
N CYS A 216 4.95 11.05 11.60
CA CYS A 216 4.68 11.70 12.88
C CYS A 216 3.75 10.88 13.77
N TYR A 217 2.70 10.27 13.21
CA TYR A 217 1.76 9.44 13.96
C TYR A 217 2.34 8.10 14.42
N ASN A 218 3.44 7.65 13.82
CA ASN A 218 4.14 6.40 14.12
C ASN A 218 5.51 6.61 14.78
N VAL A 219 5.81 7.82 15.27
CA VAL A 219 6.95 8.04 16.19
C VAL A 219 6.54 7.56 17.57
N THR A 220 6.99 6.35 17.92
CA THR A 220 6.99 5.80 19.28
C THR A 220 8.31 5.12 19.54
#